data_AF-A0A7W0YEA5-F1
#
_entry.id   AF-A0A7W0YEA5-F1
#
_cell.length_a   1.000
_cell.length_b   1.000
_cell.length_c   1.000
_cell.angle_alpha   90.00
_cell.angle_beta   90.00
_cell.angle_gamma   90.00
#
_symmetry.space_group_name_H-M   'P 1'
#
loop_
_entity.id
_entity.type
_entity.pdbx_description
1 polymer ?
#
loop_
_entity_poly.entity_id
_entity_poly.type
_entity_poly.pdbx_seq_one_letter_code
_entity_poly.pdbx_strand_id
1 'polypeptide(L)'
;MNEELLAHLEPMARVIARQLAVRPEHFITHPSEMKLFRTVSDEELSTFARRHGWRIVRRTGGRRIEFYNDAHEQQERARTGNVRPADERRVR
;
A
#
# COMPACT_ATOMS: atom_id res chain seq x y z
N MET A 1 5.52 -20.78 -2.55
CA MET A 1 4.63 -20.13 -1.56
C MET A 1 4.86 -20.80 -0.22
N ASN A 2 5.59 -20.16 0.68
CA ASN A 2 5.72 -20.63 2.06
C ASN A 2 4.51 -20.17 2.88
N GLU A 3 3.45 -20.97 2.90
CA GLU A 3 2.18 -20.64 3.59
C GLU A 3 2.37 -20.40 5.10
N GLU A 4 3.29 -21.13 5.74
CA GLU A 4 3.64 -20.96 7.15
C GLU A 4 4.25 -19.58 7.45
N LEU A 5 5.05 -19.07 6.52
CA LEU A 5 5.66 -17.74 6.64
C LEU A 5 4.63 -16.63 6.45
N LEU A 6 3.66 -16.83 5.56
CA LEU A 6 2.54 -15.90 5.35
C LEU A 6 1.60 -15.87 6.56
N ALA A 7 1.36 -17.02 7.22
CA ALA A 7 0.54 -17.09 8.42
C ALA A 7 1.12 -16.25 9.59
N HIS A 8 2.44 -16.11 9.66
CA HIS A 8 3.09 -15.20 10.63
C HIS A 8 2.89 -13.71 10.31
N LEU A 9 2.55 -13.36 9.08
CA LEU A 9 2.22 -11.99 8.68
C LEU A 9 0.74 -11.65 8.89
N GLU A 10 -0.14 -12.64 9.04
CA GLU A 10 -1.59 -12.45 9.24
C GLU A 10 -1.93 -11.49 10.40
N PRO A 11 -1.27 -11.56 11.57
CA PRO A 11 -1.47 -10.60 12.67
C PRO A 11 -1.04 -9.19 12.28
N MET A 12 0.09 -9.05 11.55
CA MET A 12 0.54 -7.76 11.02
C MET A 12 -0.44 -7.24 9.97
N ALA A 13 -1.06 -8.11 9.19
CA ALA A 13 -2.01 -7.75 8.16
C ALA A 13 -3.16 -6.92 8.73
N ARG A 14 -3.69 -7.31 9.90
CA ARG A 14 -4.75 -6.58 10.60
C ARG A 14 -4.29 -5.20 11.07
N VAL A 15 -3.06 -5.09 11.56
CA VAL A 15 -2.47 -3.82 12.00
C VAL A 15 -2.28 -2.89 10.79
N ILE A 16 -1.71 -3.41 9.70
CA ILE A 16 -1.52 -2.70 8.44
C ILE A 16 -2.86 -2.24 7.89
N ALA A 17 -3.86 -3.13 7.80
CA ALA A 17 -5.22 -2.80 7.36
C ALA A 17 -5.83 -1.65 8.17
N ARG A 18 -5.70 -1.70 9.50
CA ARG A 18 -6.23 -0.66 10.39
C ARG A 18 -5.54 0.68 10.18
N GLN A 19 -4.23 0.68 9.93
CA GLN A 19 -3.47 1.89 9.63
C GLN A 19 -3.83 2.45 8.25
N LEU A 20 -3.92 1.58 7.24
CA LEU A 20 -4.31 1.93 5.88
C LEU A 20 -5.77 2.42 5.78
N ALA A 21 -6.65 2.02 6.71
CA ALA A 21 -8.01 2.56 6.82
C ALA A 21 -8.04 4.02 7.29
N VAL A 22 -7.00 4.49 7.99
CA VAL A 22 -6.91 5.86 8.52
C VAL A 22 -6.00 6.73 7.66
N ARG A 23 -5.00 6.16 6.99
CA ARG A 23 -3.99 6.88 6.21
C ARG A 23 -3.72 6.16 4.87
N PRO A 24 -3.38 6.90 3.80
CA PRO A 24 -3.07 6.29 2.50
C PRO A 24 -1.86 5.35 2.52
N GLU A 25 -0.96 5.51 3.49
CA GLU A 25 0.36 4.88 3.49
C GLU A 25 0.71 4.35 4.88
N HIS A 26 1.37 3.19 4.92
CA HIS A 26 1.91 2.62 6.14
C HIS A 26 3.33 2.11 5.94
N PHE A 27 4.22 2.45 6.87
CA PHE A 27 5.64 2.13 6.79
C PHE A 27 6.04 1.18 7.91
N ILE A 28 6.54 0.01 7.53
CA ILE A 28 7.15 -0.94 8.45
C ILE A 28 8.64 -0.61 8.55
N THR A 29 9.04 -0.16 9.74
CA THR A 29 10.41 0.25 10.06
C THR A 29 11.03 -0.59 11.17
N HIS A 30 10.24 -1.43 11.84
CA HIS A 30 10.71 -2.14 13.02
C HIS A 30 11.60 -3.33 12.62
N PRO A 31 12.79 -3.51 13.25
CA PRO A 31 13.75 -4.53 12.83
C PRO A 31 13.22 -5.97 12.88
N SER A 32 12.36 -6.26 13.86
CA SER A 32 11.73 -7.58 14.03
C SER A 32 10.75 -7.88 12.89
N GLU A 33 9.95 -6.90 12.49
CA GLU A 33 8.99 -7.01 11.40
C GLU A 33 9.74 -7.12 10.06
N MET A 34 10.77 -6.30 9.88
CA MET A 34 11.65 -6.38 8.71
C MET A 34 12.30 -7.75 8.51
N LYS A 35 12.68 -8.47 9.57
CA LYS A 35 13.26 -9.82 9.43
C LYS A 35 12.28 -10.79 8.79
N LEU A 36 11.00 -10.73 9.18
CA LEU A 36 9.92 -11.54 8.60
C LEU A 36 9.69 -11.20 7.13
N PHE A 37 9.70 -9.92 6.77
CA PHE A 37 9.55 -9.55 5.36
C PHE A 37 10.81 -9.79 4.53
N ARG A 38 12.01 -9.88 5.15
CA ARG A 38 13.23 -10.29 4.44
C ARG A 38 13.22 -11.76 4.04
N THR A 39 12.53 -12.59 4.80
CA THR A 39 12.35 -14.02 4.48
C THR A 39 11.31 -14.26 3.39
N VAL A 40 10.47 -13.28 3.09
CA VAL A 40 9.42 -13.32 2.06
C VAL A 40 9.96 -12.62 0.81
N SER A 41 9.71 -13.19 -0.37
CA SER A 41 10.10 -12.53 -1.63
C SER A 41 9.20 -11.32 -1.93
N ASP A 42 9.69 -10.38 -2.74
CA ASP A 42 8.90 -9.21 -3.12
C ASP A 42 7.62 -9.61 -3.90
N GLU A 43 7.67 -10.73 -4.63
CA GLU A 43 6.52 -11.30 -5.35
C GLU A 43 5.48 -11.92 -4.40
N GLU A 44 5.93 -12.62 -3.35
CA GLU A 44 5.05 -13.15 -2.31
C GLU A 44 4.41 -12.01 -1.50
N LEU A 45 5.18 -10.95 -1.18
CA LEU A 45 4.66 -9.75 -0.53
C LEU A 45 3.62 -9.02 -1.39
N SER A 46 3.87 -8.90 -2.69
CA SER A 46 2.92 -8.31 -3.64
C SER A 46 1.63 -9.14 -3.74
N THR A 47 1.76 -10.46 -3.78
CA THR A 47 0.60 -11.37 -3.77
C THR A 47 -0.19 -11.26 -2.48
N PHE A 48 0.48 -11.20 -1.33
CA PHE A 48 -0.13 -10.99 -0.02
C PHE A 48 -0.87 -9.65 0.04
N ALA A 49 -0.24 -8.56 -0.40
CA ALA A 49 -0.86 -7.25 -0.49
C ALA A 49 -2.13 -7.30 -1.36
N ARG A 50 -2.07 -7.91 -2.55
CA ARG A 50 -3.23 -8.07 -3.43
C ARG A 50 -4.36 -8.89 -2.79
N ARG A 51 -4.03 -9.94 -2.02
CA ARG A 51 -5.02 -10.74 -1.27
C ARG A 51 -5.78 -9.89 -0.24
N HIS A 52 -5.13 -8.90 0.33
CA HIS A 52 -5.70 -7.97 1.31
C HIS A 52 -6.24 -6.66 0.69
N GLY A 53 -6.21 -6.51 -0.63
CA GLY A 53 -6.70 -5.32 -1.34
C GLY A 53 -5.73 -4.12 -1.34
N TRP A 54 -4.45 -4.35 -1.08
CA TRP A 54 -3.40 -3.32 -1.14
C TRP A 54 -2.63 -3.42 -2.46
N ARG A 55 -2.09 -2.28 -2.94
CA ARG A 55 -1.60 -2.21 -4.33
C ARG A 55 -0.10 -2.36 -4.48
N ILE A 56 0.68 -1.72 -3.61
CA ILE A 56 2.14 -1.62 -3.81
C ILE A 56 2.82 -1.92 -2.48
N VAL A 57 3.80 -2.82 -2.55
CA VAL A 57 4.77 -2.98 -1.47
C VAL A 57 6.16 -2.67 -2.02
N ARG A 58 6.83 -1.66 -1.45
CA ARG A 58 8.19 -1.30 -1.84
C ARG A 58 9.15 -1.47 -0.67
N ARG A 59 10.30 -2.10 -0.95
CA ARG A 59 11.43 -2.15 -0.02
C ARG A 59 12.37 -1.01 -0.32
N THR A 60 12.29 0.06 0.47
CA THR A 60 13.16 1.21 0.27
C THR A 60 14.49 0.99 1.01
N GLY A 61 15.57 0.89 0.24
CA GLY A 61 16.94 0.77 0.75
C GLY A 61 17.20 -0.45 1.65
N GLY A 62 16.35 -1.49 1.57
CA GLY A 62 16.42 -2.68 2.42
C GLY A 62 16.17 -2.43 3.92
N ARG A 63 15.65 -1.25 4.29
CA ARG A 63 15.46 -0.76 5.66
C ARG A 63 14.02 -0.44 6.05
N ARG A 64 13.11 -0.38 5.08
CA ARG A 64 11.69 -0.17 5.36
C ARG A 64 10.85 -0.76 4.25
N ILE A 65 9.61 -1.03 4.59
CA ILE A 65 8.61 -1.57 3.68
C ILE A 65 7.41 -0.63 3.67
N GLU A 66 7.04 -0.19 2.48
CA GLU A 66 6.01 0.82 2.27
C GLU A 66 4.77 0.14 1.69
N PHE A 67 3.64 0.24 2.38
CA PHE A 67 2.33 -0.26 1.95
C PHE A 67 1.43 0.91 1.58
N TYR A 68 0.69 0.78 0.48
CA TYR A 68 -0.21 1.80 -0.03
C TYR A 68 -1.65 1.29 -0.15
N ASN A 69 -2.60 2.13 0.29
CA ASN A 69 -4.03 1.88 0.13
C ASN A 69 -4.54 2.42 -1.22
N ASP A 70 -5.19 1.57 -2.00
CA ASP A 70 -5.80 1.94 -3.30
C ASP A 70 -7.03 2.84 -3.14
N ALA A 71 -7.73 2.78 -2.00
CA ALA A 71 -8.93 3.59 -1.76
C ALA A 71 -8.62 5.08 -1.73
N HIS A 72 -7.46 5.48 -1.22
CA HIS A 72 -7.11 6.90 -1.11
C HIS A 72 -6.63 7.46 -2.45
N GLU A 73 -5.94 6.68 -3.29
CA GLU A 73 -5.53 7.16 -4.62
C GLU A 73 -6.76 7.34 -5.54
N GLN A 74 -7.78 6.48 -5.43
CA GLN A 74 -9.07 6.70 -6.11
C GLN A 74 -9.82 7.90 -5.52
N GLN A 75 -9.79 8.10 -4.20
CA GLN A 75 -10.44 9.24 -3.56
C GLN A 75 -9.71 10.57 -3.84
N GLU A 76 -8.39 10.57 -3.96
CA GLU A 76 -7.59 11.70 -4.39
C GLU A 76 -7.73 11.96 -5.88
N ARG A 77 -7.76 10.94 -6.75
CA ARG A 77 -8.11 11.11 -8.17
C ARG A 77 -9.54 11.62 -8.33
N ALA A 78 -10.49 11.17 -7.51
CA ALA A 78 -11.86 11.69 -7.50
C ALA A 78 -11.95 13.12 -6.95
N ARG A 79 -11.13 13.49 -5.94
CA ARG A 79 -11.03 14.87 -5.43
C ARG A 79 -10.32 15.82 -6.41
N THR A 80 -9.27 15.34 -7.07
CA THR A 80 -8.38 16.14 -7.94
C THR A 80 -8.88 16.14 -9.39
N GLY A 81 -9.74 15.19 -9.77
CA GLY A 81 -10.40 15.11 -11.07
C GLY A 81 -11.48 16.17 -11.32
N ASN A 82 -11.72 17.10 -10.37
CA ASN A 82 -12.66 18.20 -10.55
C ASN A 82 -11.98 19.56 -10.79
N VAL A 83 -10.74 19.58 -11.28
CA VAL A 83 -10.21 20.77 -11.95
C VAL A 83 -10.81 20.80 -13.35
N ARG A 84 -12.01 21.37 -13.44
CA ARG A 84 -12.55 21.85 -14.72
C ARG A 84 -11.48 22.75 -15.35
N PRO A 85 -11.07 22.56 -16.60
CA PRO A 85 -10.43 23.64 -17.32
C PRO A 85 -11.45 24.78 -17.39
N ALA A 86 -11.18 25.83 -16.61
CA ALA A 86 -11.90 27.07 -16.71
C ALA A 86 -11.62 27.64 -18.10
N ASP A 87 -12.71 27.87 -18.82
CA ASP A 87 -12.84 28.82 -19.92
C ASP A 87 -11.72 28.90 -20.95
N GLU A 88 -12.05 28.46 -22.17
CA GLU A 88 -12.07 29.45 -23.25
C GLU A 88 -13.22 29.17 -24.22
N ARG A 89 -14.42 29.62 -23.83
CA ARG A 89 -15.40 30.10 -24.81
C ARG A 89 -15.02 31.52 -25.20
N ARG A 90 -14.31 31.68 -26.30
CA ARG A 90 -14.49 32.83 -27.22
C ARG A 90 -14.93 32.22 -28.55
N VAL A 91 -16.24 32.07 -28.78
CA VAL A 91 -17.12 33.08 -29.39
C VAL A 91 -16.46 33.73 -30.62
N ARG A 92 -16.86 33.19 -31.79
CA ARG A 92 -16.93 33.78 -33.13
C ARG A 92 -15.72 34.49 -33.71
#